data_AF-A0A662JWT0-F1
#
_entry.id   AF-A0A662JWT0-F1
#
_cell.length_a   1.000
_cell.length_b   1.000
_cell.length_c   1.000
_cell.angle_alpha   90.00
_cell.angle_beta   90.00
_cell.angle_gamma   90.00
#
_symmetry.space_group_name_H-M   'P 1'
#
loop_
_entity.id
_entity.type
_entity.pdbx_description
1 polymer ?
#
loop_
_entity_poly.entity_id
_entity_poly.type
_entity_poly.pdbx_seq_one_letter_code
_entity_poly.pdbx_strand_id
1 'polypeptide(L)'
;VYESNTLPKKIKELMGLVASIVLRCDDCINYHLLRCYEENVSDEELEEAIAIALIVGGSITIPHIRRVFNNWDMLKKERVQIR
;
A
#
# COMPACT_ATOMS: atom_id res chain seq x y z
N VAL A 1 6.59 13.85 7.64
CA VAL A 1 5.95 12.90 8.58
C VAL A 1 6.35 11.44 8.33
N TYR A 2 6.47 11.01 7.07
CA TYR A 2 6.85 9.64 6.67
C TYR A 2 8.34 9.29 6.84
N GLU A 3 9.22 10.26 7.11
CA GLU A 3 10.63 9.99 7.40
C GLU A 3 10.84 9.03 8.57
N SER A 4 11.87 8.19 8.48
CA SER A 4 12.20 7.23 9.53
C SER A 4 12.57 7.94 10.83
N ASN A 5 12.01 7.47 11.96
CA ASN A 5 12.38 7.91 13.30
C ASN A 5 12.06 6.77 14.29
N THR A 6 11.34 7.03 15.39
CA THR A 6 10.87 5.98 16.32
C THR A 6 10.11 4.85 15.63
N LEU A 7 9.25 5.19 14.67
CA LEU A 7 8.66 4.22 13.76
C LEU A 7 9.50 4.14 12.48
N PRO A 8 9.88 2.93 12.03
CA PRO A 8 10.53 2.73 10.74
C PRO A 8 9.69 3.32 9.61
N LYS A 9 10.36 3.83 8.58
CA LYS A 9 9.71 4.38 7.37
C LYS A 9 8.71 3.40 6.76
N LYS A 10 9.10 2.13 6.62
CA LYS A 10 8.23 1.01 6.19
C LYS A 10 6.87 0.99 6.90
N ILE A 11 6.86 1.10 8.24
CA ILE A 11 5.63 1.09 9.04
C ILE A 11 4.79 2.33 8.75
N LYS A 12 5.43 3.50 8.63
CA LYS A 12 4.72 4.75 8.32
C LYS A 12 4.09 4.75 6.94
N GLU A 13 4.75 4.15 5.94
CA GLU A 13 4.18 4.03 4.59
C GLU A 13 2.98 3.08 4.57
N LEU A 14 3.04 1.96 5.31
CA LEU A 14 1.87 1.09 5.52
C LEU A 14 0.71 1.84 6.18
N MET A 15 0.97 2.67 7.19
CA MET A 15 -0.06 3.52 7.82
C MET A 15 -0.66 4.52 6.82
N GLY A 16 0.19 5.15 6.00
CA GLY A 16 -0.24 6.06 4.94
C GLY A 16 -1.11 5.36 3.89
N LEU A 17 -0.75 4.14 3.49
CA LEU A 17 -1.52 3.31 2.58
C LEU A 17 -2.92 2.99 3.15
N VAL A 18 -2.98 2.50 4.39
CA VAL A 18 -4.26 2.19 5.07
C VAL A 18 -5.16 3.42 5.15
N ALA A 19 -4.61 4.55 5.60
CA ALA A 19 -5.36 5.81 5.67
C ALA A 19 -5.87 6.25 4.29
N SER A 20 -5.04 6.11 3.25
CA SER A 20 -5.39 6.48 1.89
C SER A 20 -6.50 5.61 1.30
N ILE A 21 -6.49 4.30 1.60
CA ILE A 21 -7.55 3.36 1.19
C ILE A 21 -8.87 3.73 1.86
N VAL A 22 -8.87 3.97 3.18
CA VAL A 22 -10.09 4.35 3.93
C VAL A 22 -10.64 5.70 3.45
N LEU A 23 -9.77 6.64 3.10
CA LEU A 23 -10.15 7.93 2.50
C LEU A 23 -10.47 7.86 1.00
N ARG A 24 -10.24 6.71 0.35
CA ARG A 24 -10.52 6.47 -1.08
C ARG A 24 -9.81 7.44 -2.03
N CYS A 25 -8.58 7.85 -1.70
CA CYS A 25 -7.75 8.70 -2.56
C CYS A 25 -6.82 7.84 -3.44
N ASP A 26 -7.17 7.58 -4.70
CA ASP A 26 -6.39 6.69 -5.58
C ASP A 26 -4.94 7.15 -5.82
N ASP A 27 -4.71 8.45 -5.98
CA ASP A 27 -3.34 8.97 -6.16
C ASP A 27 -2.50 8.81 -4.88
N CYS A 28 -3.10 9.05 -3.71
CA CYS A 28 -2.46 8.83 -2.42
C CYS A 28 -2.15 7.35 -2.19
N ILE A 29 -3.08 6.47 -2.57
CA ILE A 29 -2.92 5.02 -2.53
C ILE A 29 -1.73 4.59 -3.39
N ASN A 30 -1.67 5.04 -4.65
CA ASN A 30 -0.58 4.69 -5.56
C ASN A 30 0.78 5.21 -5.07
N TYR A 31 0.81 6.43 -4.51
CA TYR A 31 2.00 6.97 -3.89
C TYR A 31 2.51 6.06 -2.77
N HIS A 32 1.68 5.77 -1.77
CA HIS A 32 2.08 4.95 -0.64
C HIS A 32 2.35 3.49 -1.03
N LEU A 33 1.67 2.97 -2.04
CA LEU A 33 1.93 1.63 -2.57
C LEU A 33 3.33 1.53 -3.18
N LEU A 34 3.73 2.51 -4.00
CA LEU A 34 5.10 2.58 -4.54
C LEU A 34 6.13 2.71 -3.42
N ARG A 35 5.89 3.58 -2.43
CA ARG A 35 6.79 3.71 -1.27
C ARG A 35 6.91 2.41 -0.49
N CYS A 36 5.81 1.70 -0.23
CA CYS A 36 5.81 0.37 0.40
C CYS A 36 6.68 -0.62 -0.38
N TYR A 37 6.59 -0.60 -1.71
CA TYR A 37 7.41 -1.44 -2.58
C TYR A 37 8.91 -1.15 -2.43
N GLU A 38 9.29 0.14 -2.46
CA GLU A 38 10.68 0.59 -2.29
C GLU A 38 11.24 0.25 -0.90
N GLU A 39 10.40 0.31 0.14
CA GLU A 39 10.77 -0.05 1.51
C GLU A 39 10.70 -1.57 1.79
N ASN A 40 10.57 -2.39 0.73
CA ASN A 40 10.54 -3.86 0.78
C ASN A 40 9.45 -4.41 1.73
N VAL A 41 8.25 -3.82 1.68
CA VAL A 41 7.04 -4.45 2.23
C VAL A 41 6.79 -5.77 1.50
N SER A 42 6.55 -6.85 2.26
CA SER A 42 6.24 -8.17 1.70
C SER A 42 4.79 -8.24 1.23
N ASP A 43 4.47 -9.27 0.44
CA ASP A 43 3.09 -9.50 -0.01
C ASP A 43 2.17 -9.71 1.21
N GLU A 44 2.63 -10.44 2.22
CA GLU A 44 1.88 -10.74 3.45
C GLU A 44 1.61 -9.48 4.29
N GLU A 45 2.62 -8.63 4.49
CA GLU A 45 2.45 -7.37 5.22
C GLU A 45 1.48 -6.42 4.52
N LEU A 46 1.52 -6.38 3.18
CA LEU A 46 0.58 -5.59 2.38
C LEU A 46 -0.84 -6.13 2.51
N GLU A 47 -1.02 -7.44 2.40
CA GLU A 47 -2.32 -8.11 2.52
C GLU A 47 -2.95 -7.89 3.90
N GLU A 48 -2.17 -8.00 4.99
CA GLU A 48 -2.64 -7.71 6.35
C GLU A 48 -3.09 -6.25 6.50
N ALA A 49 -2.31 -5.31 5.97
CA ALA A 49 -2.66 -3.88 6.00
C ALA A 49 -3.95 -3.58 5.19
N ILE A 50 -4.07 -4.15 4.00
CA ILE A 50 -5.26 -4.00 3.15
C ILE A 50 -6.49 -4.61 3.83
N ALA A 51 -6.36 -5.77 4.49
CA ALA A 51 -7.45 -6.38 5.24
C ALA A 51 -7.97 -5.46 6.35
N ILE A 52 -7.06 -4.80 7.10
CA ILE A 52 -7.44 -3.79 8.09
C ILE A 52 -8.20 -2.64 7.40
N ALA A 53 -7.69 -2.12 6.29
CA ALA A 53 -8.33 -1.03 5.55
C ALA A 53 -9.72 -1.41 5.02
N LEU A 54 -9.91 -2.66 4.59
CA LEU A 54 -11.20 -3.19 4.14
C LEU A 54 -12.21 -3.25 5.29
N ILE A 55 -11.81 -3.79 6.45
CA ILE A 55 -12.70 -3.90 7.61
C ILE A 55 -13.08 -2.52 8.15
N VAL A 56 -12.11 -1.59 8.24
CA VAL A 56 -12.36 -0.23 8.75
C VAL A 56 -13.16 0.61 7.74
N GLY A 57 -12.80 0.56 6.46
CA GLY A 57 -13.43 1.36 5.42
C GLY A 57 -14.73 0.77 4.85
N GLY A 58 -15.00 -0.51 5.09
CA GLY A 58 -16.15 -1.23 4.56
C GLY A 58 -16.05 -1.54 3.06
N SER A 59 -17.10 -2.15 2.51
CA SER A 59 -17.12 -2.64 1.12
C SER A 59 -16.91 -1.56 0.05
N ILE A 60 -17.11 -0.28 0.40
CA ILE A 60 -16.90 0.85 -0.50
C ILE A 60 -15.43 1.03 -0.92
N THR A 61 -14.47 0.44 -0.16
CA THR A 61 -13.04 0.47 -0.52
C THR A 61 -12.65 -0.61 -1.53
N ILE A 62 -13.51 -1.61 -1.80
CA ILE A 62 -13.20 -2.74 -2.69
C ILE A 62 -12.72 -2.31 -4.08
N PRO A 63 -13.34 -1.33 -4.79
CA PRO A 63 -12.84 -0.89 -6.09
C PRO A 63 -11.41 -0.34 -6.04
N HIS A 64 -11.04 0.33 -4.94
CA HIS A 64 -9.71 0.86 -4.73
C HIS A 64 -8.71 -0.26 -4.42
N ILE A 65 -9.09 -1.21 -3.56
CA ILE A 65 -8.26 -2.37 -3.22
C ILE A 65 -7.98 -3.26 -4.44
N ARG A 66 -8.96 -3.45 -5.34
CA ARG A 66 -8.73 -4.17 -6.60
C ARG A 66 -7.64 -3.50 -7.44
N ARG A 67 -7.61 -2.16 -7.50
CA ARG A 67 -6.55 -1.41 -8.18
C ARG A 67 -5.20 -1.56 -7.46
N VAL A 68 -5.19 -1.57 -6.12
CA VAL A 68 -3.97 -1.80 -5.33
C VAL A 68 -3.30 -3.11 -5.73
N PHE A 69 -4.03 -4.23 -5.74
CA PHE A 69 -3.45 -5.53 -6.11
C PHE A 69 -2.94 -5.56 -7.56
N ASN A 70 -3.71 -5.00 -8.51
CA ASN A 70 -3.26 -4.90 -9.90
C ASN A 70 -1.95 -4.11 -10.03
N ASN A 71 -1.87 -2.95 -9.38
CA ASN A 71 -0.69 -2.08 -9.45
C ASN A 71 0.51 -2.70 -8.73
N TRP A 72 0.28 -3.41 -7.62
CA TRP A 72 1.32 -4.13 -6.90
C TRP A 72 1.95 -5.24 -7.76
N ASP A 73 1.14 -6.01 -8.47
CA ASP A 73 1.62 -7.03 -9.41
C ASP A 73 2.39 -6.42 -10.58
N MET A 74 2.00 -5.23 -11.07
CA MET A 74 2.74 -4.50 -12.09
C MET A 74 4.14 -4.11 -11.58
N LEU A 75 4.25 -3.52 -10.39
CA LEU A 75 5.54 -3.16 -9.77
C LEU A 75 6.46 -4.39 -9.63
N LYS A 76 5.91 -5.53 -9.22
CA LYS A 76 6.66 -6.80 -9.15
C LYS A 76 7.17 -7.25 -10.52
N LYS A 77 6.36 -7.15 -11.57
CA LYS A 77 6.76 -7.53 -12.94
C LYS A 77 7.84 -6.61 -13.51
N GLU A 78 7.73 -5.30 -13.29
CA GLU A 78 8.73 -4.32 -13.75
C GLU A 78 10.10 -4.56 -13.09
N ARG A 79 10.14 -4.89 -11.78
CA ARG A 79 11.41 -5.21 -11.10
C ARG A 79 12.08 -6.48 -11.66
N VAL A 80 11.29 -7.46 -12.12
CA VAL A 80 11.84 -8.67 -12.77
C VAL A 80 12.43 -8.35 -14.14
N GLN A 81 11.92 -7.35 -14.86
CA GLN A 81 12.43 -6.97 -16.18
C GLN A 81 13.72 -6.14 -16.14
N ILE A 82 14.01 -5.49 -15.01
CA ILE A 82 15.21 -4.64 -14.83
C ILE A 82 16.40 -5.42 -14.25
N ARG A 83 16.17 -6.64 -13.73
CA ARG A 83 17.20 -7.53 -13.21
C ARG A 83 17.69 -8.52 -14.27
#